data_AF-A0AAU3ZDZ5-F1
#
_entry.id   AF-A0AAU3ZDZ5-F1
#
_cell.length_a   1.000
_cell.length_b   1.000
_cell.length_c   1.000
_cell.angle_alpha   90.00
_cell.angle_beta   90.00
_cell.angle_gamma   90.00
#
_symmetry.space_group_name_H-M   'P 1'
#
loop_
_entity.id
_entity.type
_entity.pdbx_description
1 polymer ?
#
loop_
_entity_poly.entity_id
_entity_poly.type
_entity_poly.pdbx_seq_one_letter_code
_entity_poly.pdbx_strand_id
1 'polypeptide(L)'
;MPYPLHGSAAESTTDTVGYRGPTACAAAGITYRQLDYWARTGLVEPSVRPAQGSGTQRLYSFRDVVVLKIVKRFLDTGVALQNIRTAVHHLRDRGAGDLDRMTLMSDGATVYECTSPDEVVGLLQGGQGIFGIAVGVVWRDVESALSQLHGERVDTGETLIGHNPADELARRRNRAV
;
A
#
# COMPACT_ATOMS: atom_id res chain seq x y z
N MET A 1 31.62 20.13 -23.36
CA MET A 1 31.12 19.08 -22.45
C MET A 1 29.95 19.64 -21.66
N PRO A 2 28.69 19.33 -22.03
CA PRO A 2 27.54 19.73 -21.23
C PRO A 2 27.34 18.73 -20.07
N TYR A 3 27.14 19.26 -18.86
CA TYR A 3 26.76 18.48 -17.68
C TYR A 3 25.37 17.85 -17.89
N PRO A 4 25.14 16.59 -17.48
CA PRO A 4 23.80 16.02 -17.50
C PRO A 4 22.92 16.65 -16.42
N LEU A 5 21.64 16.73 -16.80
CA LEU A 5 20.52 17.37 -16.14
C LEU A 5 20.26 16.77 -14.75
N HIS A 6 19.90 17.62 -13.79
CA HIS A 6 19.40 17.22 -12.48
C HIS A 6 18.04 16.52 -12.66
N GLY A 7 18.09 15.21 -12.83
CA GLY A 7 16.96 14.31 -12.66
C GLY A 7 16.94 13.77 -11.24
N SER A 8 15.78 13.91 -10.59
CA SER A 8 15.29 13.10 -9.47
C SER A 8 16.14 13.01 -8.19
N ALA A 9 15.85 13.89 -7.22
CA ALA A 9 16.23 13.71 -5.81
C ALA A 9 15.03 13.37 -4.91
N ALA A 10 13.82 13.22 -5.48
CA ALA A 10 12.60 12.94 -4.73
C ALA A 10 12.09 11.49 -4.87
N GLU A 11 12.57 10.70 -5.83
CA GLU A 11 12.17 9.29 -5.97
C GLU A 11 13.00 8.33 -5.10
N SER A 12 14.06 8.78 -4.42
CA SER A 12 15.03 7.88 -3.76
C SER A 12 14.93 7.80 -2.23
N THR A 13 13.94 8.41 -1.58
CA THR A 13 13.84 8.36 -0.11
C THR A 13 12.96 7.22 0.40
N THR A 14 11.99 6.77 -0.39
CA THR A 14 11.02 5.74 0.01
C THR A 14 11.55 4.31 -0.12
N ASP A 15 12.55 4.08 -0.97
CA ASP A 15 13.15 2.74 -1.17
C ASP A 15 14.02 2.27 0.00
N THR A 16 14.44 3.19 0.87
CA THR A 16 15.28 2.88 2.05
C THR A 16 14.48 2.62 3.33
N VAL A 17 13.15 2.68 3.30
CA VAL A 17 12.31 2.51 4.51
C VAL A 17 11.38 1.32 4.36
N GLY A 18 11.44 0.41 5.32
CA GLY A 18 10.53 -0.71 5.47
C GLY A 18 9.61 -0.54 6.68
N TYR A 19 8.38 -1.03 6.56
CA TYR A 19 7.37 -0.93 7.60
C TYR A 19 7.06 -2.31 8.18
N ARG A 20 7.10 -2.43 9.51
CA ARG A 20 6.73 -3.66 10.21
C ARG A 20 5.23 -3.93 10.07
N GLY A 21 4.82 -5.18 10.27
CA GLY A 21 3.42 -5.60 10.20
C GLY A 21 2.44 -4.70 10.96
N PRO A 22 2.69 -4.32 12.24
CA PRO A 22 1.79 -3.40 12.95
C PRO A 22 1.63 -2.04 12.28
N THR A 23 2.72 -1.44 11.78
CA THR A 23 2.68 -0.17 11.05
C THR A 23 1.91 -0.31 9.74
N ALA A 24 2.20 -1.35 8.96
CA ALA A 24 1.51 -1.63 7.70
C ALA A 24 0.00 -1.83 7.92
N CYS A 25 -0.38 -2.60 8.95
CA CYS A 25 -1.77 -2.79 9.34
C CYS A 25 -2.48 -1.47 9.68
N ALA A 26 -1.84 -0.62 10.49
CA ALA A 26 -2.40 0.65 10.90
C ALA A 26 -2.61 1.60 9.70
N ALA A 27 -1.61 1.73 8.82
CA ALA A 27 -1.70 2.61 7.65
C ALA A 27 -2.69 2.11 6.58
N ALA A 28 -2.75 0.79 6.36
CA ALA A 28 -3.70 0.19 5.42
C ALA A 28 -5.12 0.03 6.00
N GLY A 29 -5.28 0.15 7.32
CA GLY A 29 -6.56 -0.05 8.01
C GLY A 29 -7.03 -1.50 7.96
N ILE A 30 -6.11 -2.45 8.12
CA ILE A 30 -6.37 -3.91 8.11
C ILE A 30 -5.93 -4.55 9.42
N THR A 31 -6.47 -5.73 9.71
CA THR A 31 -6.05 -6.52 10.87
C THR A 31 -4.75 -7.29 10.57
N TYR A 32 -4.01 -7.65 11.63
CA TYR A 32 -2.83 -8.50 11.49
C TYR A 32 -3.15 -9.88 10.87
N ARG A 33 -4.34 -10.42 11.13
CA ARG A 33 -4.79 -11.69 10.52
C ARG A 33 -4.99 -11.56 9.01
N GLN A 34 -5.60 -10.46 8.55
CA GLN A 34 -5.72 -10.19 7.11
C GLN A 34 -4.34 -10.07 6.47
N LEU A 35 -3.44 -9.31 7.08
CA LEU A 35 -2.06 -9.18 6.60
C LEU A 35 -1.34 -10.54 6.50
N ASP A 36 -1.39 -11.36 7.56
CA ASP A 36 -0.73 -12.67 7.55
C ASP A 36 -1.33 -13.62 6.52
N TYR A 37 -2.67 -13.65 6.42
CA TYR A 37 -3.35 -14.47 5.42
C TYR A 37 -2.99 -14.06 3.99
N TRP A 38 -2.96 -12.77 3.69
CA TRP A 38 -2.61 -12.27 2.34
C TRP A 38 -1.15 -12.52 1.99
N ALA A 39 -0.24 -12.39 2.95
CA ALA A 39 1.17 -12.74 2.74
C ALA A 39 1.37 -14.24 2.52
N ARG A 40 0.67 -15.09 3.29
CA ARG A 40 0.78 -16.54 3.15
C ARG A 40 0.14 -17.10 1.87
N THR A 41 -0.86 -16.42 1.33
CA THR A 41 -1.58 -16.82 0.11
C THR A 41 -1.05 -16.13 -1.15
N GLY A 42 0.06 -15.39 -1.04
CA GLY A 42 0.70 -14.66 -2.13
C GLY A 42 -0.13 -13.52 -2.72
N LEU A 43 -1.19 -13.08 -2.04
CA LEU A 43 -1.97 -11.94 -2.50
C LEU A 43 -1.14 -10.66 -2.36
N VAL A 44 -0.63 -10.41 -1.15
CA VAL A 44 0.32 -9.30 -0.88
C VAL A 44 1.46 -9.77 -0.02
N GLU A 45 2.65 -9.90 -0.60
CA GLU A 45 3.87 -10.30 0.09
C GLU A 45 4.74 -9.09 0.44
N PRO A 46 5.51 -9.15 1.54
CA PRO A 46 6.51 -8.13 1.85
C PRO A 46 7.61 -8.09 0.78
N SER A 47 7.79 -6.94 0.14
CA SER A 47 8.81 -6.74 -0.91
C SER A 47 10.19 -6.37 -0.38
N VAL A 48 10.29 -5.78 0.82
CA VAL A 48 11.57 -5.33 1.40
C VAL A 48 12.31 -6.48 2.09
N ARG A 49 11.64 -7.17 3.00
CA ARG A 49 12.22 -8.30 3.72
C ARG A 49 11.15 -9.38 3.93
N PRO A 50 11.23 -10.52 3.21
CA PRO A 50 10.39 -11.66 3.49
C PRO A 50 10.76 -12.29 4.84
N ALA A 51 9.82 -13.05 5.41
CA ALA A 51 10.13 -13.85 6.59
C ALA A 51 11.02 -15.03 6.16
N GLN A 52 12.25 -15.11 6.67
CA GLN A 52 13.17 -16.22 6.47
C GLN A 52 13.58 -16.75 7.86
N GLY A 53 13.01 -17.89 8.27
CA GLY A 53 13.32 -18.53 9.55
C GLY A 53 12.66 -17.91 10.80
N SER A 54 13.00 -18.45 11.97
CA SER A 54 12.52 -17.96 13.27
C SER A 54 13.24 -16.66 13.64
N GLY A 55 12.50 -15.59 13.91
CA GLY A 55 13.03 -14.31 14.41
C GLY A 55 13.21 -13.20 13.37
N THR A 56 13.08 -13.45 12.08
CA THR A 56 13.12 -12.39 11.06
C THR A 56 11.76 -11.70 10.93
N GLN A 57 11.77 -10.37 11.01
CA GLN A 57 10.55 -9.58 10.88
C GLN A 57 10.31 -9.20 9.42
N ARG A 58 9.09 -9.45 8.94
CA ARG A 58 8.64 -8.99 7.62
C ARG A 58 8.68 -7.46 7.56
N LEU A 59 9.30 -6.93 6.50
CA LEU A 59 9.23 -5.51 6.18
C LEU A 59 8.48 -5.31 4.87
N TYR A 60 7.51 -4.43 4.92
CA TYR A 60 6.69 -4.01 3.78
C TYR A 60 7.23 -2.68 3.26
N SER A 61 7.33 -2.52 1.95
CA SER A 61 7.62 -1.22 1.36
C SER A 61 6.43 -0.28 1.50
N PHE A 62 6.63 1.01 1.25
CA PHE A 62 5.54 1.97 1.09
C PHE A 62 4.48 1.46 0.09
N ARG A 63 4.96 0.93 -1.04
CA ARG A 63 4.12 0.41 -2.11
C ARG A 63 3.29 -0.79 -1.68
N ASP A 64 3.87 -1.70 -0.90
CA ASP A 64 3.12 -2.82 -0.34
C ASP A 64 1.94 -2.32 0.49
N VAL A 65 2.13 -1.28 1.30
CA VAL A 65 1.07 -0.70 2.14
C VAL A 65 -0.04 -0.06 1.29
N VAL A 66 0.31 0.62 0.19
CA VAL A 66 -0.68 1.12 -0.79
C VAL A 66 -1.50 -0.03 -1.37
N VAL A 67 -0.83 -1.09 -1.84
CA VAL A 67 -1.49 -2.28 -2.40
C VAL A 67 -2.40 -2.95 -1.37
N LEU A 68 -1.94 -3.10 -0.11
CA LEU A 68 -2.76 -3.63 0.99
C LEU A 68 -4.07 -2.84 1.18
N LYS A 69 -3.99 -1.51 1.14
CA LYS A 69 -5.15 -0.63 1.29
C LYS A 69 -6.12 -0.71 0.10
N ILE A 70 -5.60 -0.87 -1.12
CA ILE A 70 -6.42 -1.09 -2.33
C ILE A 70 -7.11 -2.46 -2.28
N VAL A 71 -6.38 -3.53 -1.94
CA VAL A 71 -6.93 -4.88 -1.74
C VAL A 71 -8.07 -4.86 -0.72
N LYS A 72 -7.88 -4.17 0.40
CA LYS A 72 -8.94 -3.97 1.39
C LYS A 72 -10.17 -3.30 0.78
N ARG A 73 -10.01 -2.16 0.09
CA ARG A 73 -11.13 -1.43 -0.53
C ARG A 73 -11.92 -2.31 -1.50
N PHE A 74 -11.24 -3.12 -2.32
CA PHE A 74 -11.92 -4.06 -3.20
C PHE A 74 -12.70 -5.14 -2.43
N LEU A 75 -12.08 -5.77 -1.42
CA LEU A 75 -12.74 -6.79 -0.61
C LEU A 75 -13.96 -6.24 0.16
N ASP A 76 -13.86 -5.03 0.71
CA ASP A 76 -14.96 -4.38 1.44
C ASP A 76 -16.18 -4.12 0.52
N THR A 77 -15.94 -3.97 -0.79
CA THR A 77 -17.00 -3.82 -1.81
C THR A 77 -17.48 -5.13 -2.42
N GLY A 78 -16.93 -6.27 -2.01
CA GLY A 78 -17.34 -7.59 -2.49
C GLY A 78 -16.77 -8.01 -3.85
N VAL A 79 -15.73 -7.34 -4.34
CA VAL A 79 -15.04 -7.74 -5.58
C VAL A 79 -14.40 -9.12 -5.41
N ALA A 80 -14.58 -9.99 -6.41
CA ALA A 80 -14.05 -11.35 -6.35
C ALA A 80 -12.52 -11.39 -6.24
N LEU A 81 -12.00 -12.28 -5.39
CA LEU A 81 -10.57 -12.39 -5.09
C LEU A 81 -9.69 -12.59 -6.34
N GLN A 82 -10.19 -13.30 -7.36
CA GLN A 82 -9.45 -13.50 -8.61
C GLN A 82 -9.21 -12.18 -9.36
N ASN A 83 -10.22 -11.31 -9.42
CA ASN A 83 -10.09 -10.00 -10.05
C ASN A 83 -9.15 -9.08 -9.28
N ILE A 84 -9.17 -9.19 -7.95
CA ILE A 84 -8.24 -8.46 -7.09
C ILE A 84 -6.80 -8.89 -7.39
N ARG A 85 -6.53 -10.19 -7.60
CA ARG A 85 -5.17 -10.65 -7.96
C ARG A 85 -4.69 -10.02 -9.26
N THR A 86 -5.54 -10.00 -10.30
CA THR A 86 -5.22 -9.36 -11.57
C THR A 86 -4.90 -7.87 -11.38
N ALA A 87 -5.73 -7.14 -10.63
CA ALA A 87 -5.51 -5.73 -10.33
C ALA A 87 -4.19 -5.48 -9.56
N VAL A 88 -3.89 -6.33 -8.57
CA VAL A 88 -2.64 -6.26 -7.80
C VAL A 88 -1.41 -6.47 -8.68
N HIS A 89 -1.46 -7.39 -9.64
CA HIS A 89 -0.37 -7.58 -10.60
C HIS A 89 -0.15 -6.32 -11.44
N HIS A 90 -1.21 -5.72 -11.98
CA HIS A 90 -1.09 -4.47 -12.74
C HIS A 90 -0.53 -3.30 -11.92
N LEU A 91 -0.92 -3.19 -10.64
CA LEU A 91 -0.35 -2.20 -9.73
C LEU A 91 1.13 -2.43 -9.47
N ARG A 92 1.59 -3.68 -9.51
CA ARG A 92 2.98 -4.08 -9.25
C ARG A 92 3.94 -3.85 -10.41
N ASP A 93 3.44 -3.72 -11.63
CA ASP A 93 4.28 -3.55 -12.81
C ASP A 93 4.50 -2.07 -13.18
N ARG A 94 3.86 -1.13 -12.46
CA ARG A 94 3.88 0.32 -12.78
C ARG A 94 4.76 1.17 -11.86
N GLY A 95 5.35 2.22 -12.41
CA GLY A 95 6.15 3.19 -11.67
C GLY A 95 5.32 4.08 -10.76
N ALA A 96 5.96 4.72 -9.77
CA ALA A 96 5.28 5.60 -8.80
C ALA A 96 4.56 6.78 -9.48
N GLY A 97 5.14 7.38 -10.52
CA GLY A 97 4.55 8.48 -11.27
C GLY A 97 3.25 8.11 -12.01
N ASP A 98 3.11 6.86 -12.43
CA ASP A 98 1.93 6.40 -13.18
C ASP A 98 0.72 6.15 -12.26
N LEU A 99 0.98 5.82 -10.98
CA LEU A 99 -0.06 5.51 -10.01
C LEU A 99 -0.87 6.73 -9.57
N ASP A 100 -0.31 7.94 -9.65
CA ASP A 100 -0.97 9.16 -9.13
C ASP A 100 -2.22 9.54 -9.95
N ARG A 101 -2.21 9.28 -11.27
CA ARG A 101 -3.33 9.58 -12.18
C ARG A 101 -4.26 8.40 -12.42
N MET A 102 -3.91 7.23 -11.87
CA MET A 102 -4.65 5.99 -12.10
C MET A 102 -5.95 5.96 -11.29
N THR A 103 -7.03 5.54 -11.94
CA THR A 103 -8.27 5.16 -11.26
C THR A 103 -8.61 3.72 -11.63
N LEU A 104 -8.72 2.86 -10.62
CA LEU A 104 -9.21 1.50 -10.81
C LEU A 104 -10.73 1.51 -10.68
N MET A 105 -11.42 0.95 -11.67
CA MET A 105 -12.88 0.77 -11.66
C MET A 105 -13.24 -0.71 -11.55
N SER A 106 -14.31 -1.04 -10.86
CA SER A 106 -14.80 -2.41 -10.74
C SER A 106 -16.30 -2.46 -10.86
N ASP A 107 -16.82 -3.39 -11.66
CA ASP A 107 -18.25 -3.76 -11.72
C ASP A 107 -18.58 -4.95 -10.78
N GLY A 108 -17.62 -5.37 -9.95
CA GLY A 108 -17.69 -6.55 -9.09
C GLY A 108 -17.19 -7.84 -9.75
N ALA A 109 -17.28 -7.94 -11.08
CA ALA A 109 -16.90 -9.09 -11.87
C ALA A 109 -15.58 -8.90 -12.63
N THR A 110 -15.14 -7.67 -12.89
CA THR A 110 -13.89 -7.31 -13.55
C THR A 110 -13.36 -5.99 -12.95
N VAL A 111 -12.03 -5.86 -12.89
CA VAL A 111 -11.37 -4.59 -12.54
C VAL A 111 -10.74 -4.01 -13.79
N TYR A 112 -11.05 -2.76 -14.07
CA TYR A 112 -10.56 -1.97 -15.18
C TYR A 112 -9.62 -0.89 -14.67
N GLU A 113 -8.61 -0.59 -15.45
CA GLU A 113 -7.79 0.60 -15.24
C GLU A 113 -8.32 1.70 -16.17
N CYS A 114 -8.88 2.76 -15.58
CA CYS A 114 -9.35 3.90 -16.33
C CYS A 114 -8.34 5.03 -16.27
N THR A 115 -7.96 5.53 -17.44
CA THR A 115 -7.05 6.68 -17.59
C THR A 115 -7.77 7.94 -18.09
N SER A 116 -9.03 7.80 -18.52
CA SER A 116 -9.85 8.91 -19.01
C SER A 116 -11.30 8.84 -18.49
N PRO A 117 -12.02 9.97 -18.42
CA PRO A 117 -13.44 9.98 -18.05
C PRO A 117 -14.33 9.20 -19.03
N ASP A 118 -13.97 9.17 -20.32
CA ASP A 118 -14.78 8.50 -21.35
C ASP A 118 -14.83 6.97 -21.16
N GLU A 119 -13.72 6.37 -20.73
CA GLU A 119 -13.67 4.95 -20.35
C GLU A 119 -14.63 4.63 -19.20
N VAL A 120 -14.75 5.55 -18.22
CA VAL A 120 -15.68 5.41 -17.09
C VAL A 120 -17.13 5.47 -17.57
N VAL A 121 -17.45 6.40 -18.47
CA VAL A 121 -18.79 6.50 -19.07
C VAL A 121 -19.14 5.22 -19.83
N GLY A 122 -18.19 4.65 -20.58
CA GLY A 122 -18.37 3.38 -21.28
C GLY A 122 -18.76 2.23 -20.35
N LEU A 123 -18.12 2.13 -19.17
CA LEU A 123 -18.46 1.11 -18.17
C LEU A 123 -19.88 1.30 -17.59
N LEU A 124 -20.31 2.55 -17.37
CA LEU A 124 -21.64 2.86 -16.84
C LEU A 124 -22.78 2.53 -17.81
N GLN A 125 -22.54 2.59 -19.12
CA GLN A 125 -23.57 2.32 -20.13
C GLN A 125 -24.09 0.88 -20.10
N GLY A 126 -23.39 -0.05 -19.45
CA GLY A 126 -23.84 -1.43 -19.21
C GLY A 126 -24.98 -1.56 -18.18
N GLY A 127 -25.39 -0.47 -17.51
CA GLY A 127 -26.48 -0.48 -16.51
C GLY A 127 -26.10 -1.12 -15.17
N GLN A 128 -24.83 -1.45 -14.98
CA GLN A 128 -24.27 -2.04 -13.77
C GLN A 128 -23.69 -0.93 -12.87
N GLY A 129 -23.79 -1.11 -11.56
CA GLY A 129 -23.12 -0.22 -10.60
C GLY A 129 -21.62 -0.43 -10.64
N ILE A 130 -20.85 0.66 -10.77
CA ILE A 130 -19.38 0.62 -10.73
C ILE A 130 -18.86 1.25 -9.44
N PHE A 131 -17.74 0.70 -8.97
CA PHE A 131 -16.99 1.22 -7.84
C PHE A 131 -15.60 1.66 -8.31
N GLY A 132 -15.23 2.90 -7.98
CA GLY A 132 -13.95 3.49 -8.37
C GLY A 132 -13.00 3.71 -7.18
N ILE A 133 -11.73 3.39 -7.38
CA ILE A 133 -10.63 3.71 -6.47
C ILE A 133 -9.64 4.60 -7.21
N ALA A 134 -9.58 5.88 -6.86
CA ALA A 134 -8.49 6.76 -7.28
C ALA A 134 -7.21 6.38 -6.55
N VAL A 135 -6.25 5.80 -7.27
CA VAL A 135 -5.01 5.24 -6.69
C VAL A 135 -4.15 6.34 -6.09
N GLY A 136 -4.02 7.49 -6.75
CA GLY A 136 -3.29 8.65 -6.20
C GLY A 136 -3.84 9.17 -4.87
N VAL A 137 -5.15 9.06 -4.64
CA VAL A 137 -5.74 9.39 -3.33
C VAL A 137 -5.30 8.38 -2.27
N VAL A 138 -5.35 7.08 -2.59
CA VAL A 138 -4.88 6.03 -1.67
C VAL A 138 -3.40 6.20 -1.34
N TRP A 139 -2.59 6.55 -2.34
CA TRP A 139 -1.17 6.84 -2.19
C TRP A 139 -0.93 7.94 -1.15
N ARG A 140 -1.53 9.12 -1.35
CA ARG A 140 -1.42 10.25 -0.40
C ARG A 140 -1.96 9.92 0.99
N ASP A 141 -3.06 9.18 1.07
CA ASP A 141 -3.60 8.74 2.36
C ASP A 141 -2.61 7.85 3.12
N VAL A 142 -1.89 6.97 2.42
CA VAL A 142 -0.89 6.07 3.01
C VAL A 142 0.36 6.84 3.40
N GLU A 143 0.81 7.77 2.57
CA GLU A 143 1.93 8.69 2.86
C GLU A 143 1.68 9.47 4.15
N SER A 144 0.51 10.10 4.25
CA SER A 144 0.10 10.83 5.45
C SER A 144 0.04 9.93 6.70
N ALA A 145 -0.49 8.71 6.56
CA ALA A 145 -0.55 7.76 7.68
C ALA A 145 0.85 7.32 8.13
N LEU A 146 1.71 6.95 7.18
CA LEU A 146 3.05 6.43 7.47
C LEU A 146 4.00 7.51 7.99
N SER A 147 3.82 8.78 7.62
CA SER A 147 4.63 9.88 8.16
C SER A 147 4.48 10.04 9.68
N GLN A 148 3.38 9.53 10.25
CA GLN A 148 3.10 9.55 11.70
C GLN A 148 3.46 8.23 12.40
N LEU A 149 3.86 7.20 11.66
CA LEU A 149 4.09 5.86 12.20
C LEU A 149 5.56 5.48 12.14
N HIS A 150 5.93 4.43 12.89
CA HIS A 150 7.31 3.97 12.94
C HIS A 150 7.72 3.26 11.64
N GLY A 151 8.85 3.64 11.06
CA GLY A 151 9.53 2.95 9.97
C GLY A 151 10.82 2.27 10.44
N GLU A 152 11.43 1.47 9.59
CA GLU A 152 12.77 0.90 9.77
C GLU A 152 13.61 1.23 8.54
N ARG A 153 14.79 1.80 8.73
CA ARG A 153 15.76 1.94 7.64
C ARG A 153 16.26 0.57 7.23
N VAL A 154 16.13 0.24 5.96
CA VAL A 154 16.43 -1.10 5.43
C VAL A 154 17.94 -1.39 5.46
N ASP A 155 18.75 -0.36 5.27
CA ASP A 155 20.21 -0.39 5.24
C ASP A 155 20.84 -0.48 6.64
N THR A 156 20.34 0.31 7.60
CA THR A 156 20.94 0.39 8.94
C THR A 156 20.19 -0.41 10.00
N GLY A 157 18.95 -0.83 9.74
CA GLY A 157 18.06 -1.44 10.74
C GLY A 157 17.55 -0.44 11.79
N GLU A 158 17.87 0.85 11.64
CA GLU A 158 17.47 1.91 12.56
C GLU A 158 15.95 2.09 12.54
N THR A 159 15.35 2.14 13.73
CA THR A 159 13.91 2.43 13.85
C THR A 159 13.69 3.94 13.74
N LEU A 160 13.02 4.36 12.68
CA LEU A 160 12.54 5.73 12.49
C LEU A 160 11.29 5.92 13.33
N ILE A 161 11.39 6.71 14.40
CA ILE A 161 10.29 6.96 15.34
C ILE A 161 9.36 8.04 14.77
N GLY A 162 8.24 7.62 14.16
CA GLY A 162 7.09 8.49 13.92
C GLY A 162 6.33 8.84 15.21
N HIS A 163 5.59 9.95 15.20
CA HIS A 163 4.76 10.38 16.32
C HIS A 163 3.44 9.59 16.35
N ASN A 164 3.48 8.35 16.86
CA ASN A 164 2.27 7.52 16.98
C ASN A 164 1.55 7.78 18.33
N PRO A 165 0.33 8.35 18.35
CA PRO A 165 -0.42 8.61 19.59
C PRO A 165 -0.81 7.34 20.36
N ALA A 166 -0.94 6.18 19.69
CA ALA A 166 -1.20 4.90 20.35
C ALA A 166 0.00 4.40 21.17
N ASP A 167 1.21 4.84 20.80
CA ASP A 167 2.46 4.50 21.48
C ASP A 167 2.57 5.27 22.81
N GLU A 168 1.91 6.42 22.95
CA GLU A 168 1.81 7.15 24.21
C GLU A 168 1.00 6.37 25.26
N LEU A 169 -0.09 5.71 24.86
CA LEU A 169 -0.88 4.82 25.72
C LEU A 169 -0.11 3.56 26.11
N ALA A 170 0.67 2.98 25.20
CA ALA A 170 1.53 1.83 25.49
C ALA A 170 2.70 2.21 26.44
N ARG A 171 3.33 3.37 26.24
CA ARG A 171 4.36 3.93 27.13
C ARG A 171 3.81 4.26 28.52
N ARG A 172 2.57 4.77 28.61
CA ARG A 172 1.89 4.99 29.90
C ARG A 172 1.60 3.68 30.64
N ARG A 173 1.24 2.61 29.93
CA ARG A 173 1.07 1.27 30.50
C ARG A 173 2.36 0.69 31.06
N ASN A 174 3.48 0.85 30.36
CA ASN A 174 4.78 0.35 30.82
C ASN A 174 5.44 1.21 31.92
N ARG A 175 5.00 2.46 32.12
CA ARG A 175 5.45 3.32 33.23
C ARG A 175 4.63 3.16 34.52
N ALA A 176 3.49 2.48 34.46
CA ALA A 176 2.62 2.23 35.60
C ALA A 176 2.88 0.88 36.29
N VAL A 177 4.02 0.25 36.00
CA VAL A 177 4.50 -1.01 36.60
C VAL A 177 5.82 -0.74 37.31
#